data_AF-A0A974DN02-F1
#
_entry.id   AF-A0A974DN02-F1
#
_cell.length_a   1.000
_cell.length_b   1.000
_cell.length_c   1.000
_cell.angle_alpha   90.00
_cell.angle_beta   90.00
_cell.angle_gamma   90.00
#
_symmetry.space_group_name_H-M   'P 1'
#
loop_
_entity.id
_entity.type
_entity.pdbx_description
1 polymer ?
#
loop_
_entity_poly.entity_id
_entity_poly.type
_entity_poly.pdbx_seq_one_letter_code
_entity_poly.pdbx_strand_id
1 'polypeptide(L)'
;MAAAFRKALKSRQRDHKERSQPGFRKNLGLLEKKKDYKLRAEDYRKKRNTLNALRKKALDKNPDEFYFKMTSSKQEDGVHVIKQKTEEVTDEQAKVMRTQDIKYVEMKRVAEAKKIERLKSELHLLETEGNQRNTHTFFCDSKKEVLQFDLAAQLKTAPELVNRVYNRPTLETLHKEAVKGEATPQQLKRLAKKRLHEYDVLKQRIERERKMFVISQKIQSRKDLLDKREKVKVKKETVDSPAIYKFKMQRQR
;
A
#
# COMPACT_ATOMS: atom_id res chain seq x y z
N MET A 1 -21.93 -60.71 -32.56
CA MET A 1 -22.34 -59.28 -32.57
C MET A 1 -21.14 -58.38 -32.31
N ALA A 2 -20.66 -57.67 -33.35
CA ALA A 2 -19.51 -56.77 -33.29
C ALA A 2 -19.72 -55.63 -32.25
N ALA A 3 -18.64 -55.16 -31.62
CA ALA A 3 -18.69 -54.11 -30.60
C ALA A 3 -19.39 -52.81 -31.07
N ALA A 4 -19.39 -52.56 -32.39
CA ALA A 4 -20.10 -51.46 -33.03
C ALA A 4 -21.62 -51.52 -32.80
N PHE A 5 -22.24 -52.70 -32.90
CA PHE A 5 -23.69 -52.86 -32.70
C PHE A 5 -24.09 -52.68 -31.23
N ARG A 6 -23.24 -53.05 -30.26
CA ARG A 6 -23.49 -52.79 -28.83
C ARG A 6 -23.46 -51.29 -28.50
N LYS A 7 -22.54 -50.52 -29.09
CA LYS A 7 -22.48 -49.05 -28.91
C LYS A 7 -23.67 -48.35 -29.59
N ALA A 8 -24.04 -48.79 -30.79
CA ALA A 8 -25.21 -48.28 -31.53
C ALA A 8 -26.56 -48.60 -30.84
N LEU A 9 -26.66 -49.70 -30.10
CA LEU A 9 -27.83 -49.98 -29.26
C LEU A 9 -27.85 -49.12 -28.00
N LYS A 10 -26.68 -48.82 -27.40
CA LYS A 10 -26.58 -47.93 -26.23
C LYS A 10 -26.88 -46.46 -26.56
N SER A 11 -26.62 -46.00 -27.79
CA SER A 11 -26.99 -44.63 -28.18
C SER A 11 -28.50 -44.38 -28.23
N ARG A 12 -29.31 -45.45 -28.29
CA ARG A 12 -30.78 -45.39 -28.18
C ARG A 12 -31.29 -45.49 -26.73
N GLN A 13 -30.42 -45.76 -25.75
CA GLN A 13 -30.82 -45.80 -24.34
C GLN A 13 -30.91 -44.37 -23.79
N ARG A 14 -31.91 -44.11 -22.96
CA ARG A 14 -32.07 -42.80 -22.30
C ARG A 14 -31.07 -42.68 -21.16
N ASP A 15 -30.34 -41.56 -21.13
CA ASP A 15 -29.46 -41.25 -20.01
C ASP A 15 -30.28 -40.88 -18.76
N HIS A 16 -30.07 -41.64 -17.69
CA HIS A 16 -30.68 -41.33 -16.40
C HIS A 16 -29.88 -40.23 -15.69
N LYS A 17 -30.48 -39.05 -15.58
CA LYS A 17 -29.88 -37.90 -14.89
C LYS A 17 -30.04 -38.03 -13.37
N GLU A 18 -29.04 -37.56 -12.63
CA GLU A 18 -29.06 -37.54 -11.17
C GLU A 18 -29.92 -36.36 -10.66
N ARG A 19 -30.69 -36.59 -9.59
CA ARG A 19 -31.55 -35.54 -8.98
C ARG A 19 -30.75 -34.61 -8.07
N SER A 20 -31.11 -33.33 -8.05
CA SER A 20 -30.59 -32.32 -7.12
C SER A 20 -31.13 -32.47 -5.69
N GLN A 21 -30.53 -31.75 -4.74
CA GLN A 21 -31.03 -31.62 -3.37
C GLN A 21 -32.39 -30.87 -3.37
N PRO A 22 -33.39 -31.27 -2.57
CA PRO A 22 -34.64 -30.53 -2.44
C PRO A 22 -34.42 -29.09 -1.95
N GLY A 23 -35.22 -28.15 -2.47
CA GLY A 23 -35.03 -26.72 -2.23
C GLY A 23 -34.98 -26.33 -0.74
N PHE A 24 -35.83 -26.93 0.09
CA PHE A 24 -35.88 -26.68 1.53
C PHE A 24 -34.67 -27.21 2.32
N ARG A 25 -33.84 -28.11 1.74
CA ARG A 25 -32.59 -28.63 2.32
C ARG A 25 -31.34 -28.13 1.61
N LYS A 26 -31.47 -27.12 0.75
CA LYS A 26 -30.33 -26.56 0.01
C LYS A 26 -29.26 -25.97 0.95
N ASN A 27 -29.65 -25.55 2.15
CA ASN A 27 -28.75 -25.09 3.22
C ASN A 27 -27.76 -26.17 3.71
N LEU A 28 -28.08 -27.47 3.59
CA LEU A 28 -27.21 -28.57 4.00
C LEU A 28 -26.12 -28.91 2.95
N GLY A 29 -26.10 -28.20 1.83
CA GLY A 29 -25.16 -28.45 0.73
C GLY A 29 -25.64 -29.53 -0.24
N LEU A 30 -24.68 -30.11 -0.97
CA LEU A 30 -24.94 -31.09 -2.03
C LEU A 30 -25.47 -32.41 -1.44
N LEU A 31 -26.51 -32.98 -2.08
CA LEU A 31 -27.02 -34.30 -1.72
C LEU A 31 -26.05 -35.39 -2.20
N GLU A 32 -25.25 -35.92 -1.28
CA GLU A 32 -24.31 -37.00 -1.57
C GLU A 32 -24.98 -38.19 -2.25
N LYS A 33 -24.35 -38.68 -3.31
CA LYS A 33 -24.76 -39.89 -4.04
C LYS A 33 -23.79 -41.03 -3.75
N LYS A 34 -24.07 -42.20 -4.34
CA LYS A 34 -23.24 -43.39 -4.14
C LYS A 34 -21.77 -43.18 -4.54
N LYS A 35 -21.51 -42.36 -5.57
CA LYS A 35 -20.15 -42.00 -5.99
C LYS A 35 -19.42 -41.22 -4.90
N ASP A 36 -20.06 -40.19 -4.36
CA ASP A 36 -19.50 -39.36 -3.28
C ASP A 36 -19.28 -40.16 -1.99
N TYR A 37 -20.26 -41.00 -1.63
CA TYR A 37 -20.14 -41.91 -0.50
C TYR A 37 -18.92 -42.83 -0.62
N LYS A 38 -18.67 -43.39 -1.81
CA LYS A 38 -17.49 -44.25 -2.04
C LYS A 38 -16.19 -43.47 -1.82
N LEU A 39 -16.08 -42.26 -2.36
CA LEU A 39 -14.90 -41.41 -2.17
C LEU A 39 -14.67 -41.09 -0.68
N ARG A 40 -15.74 -40.72 0.04
CA ARG A 40 -15.68 -40.45 1.48
C ARG A 40 -15.29 -41.68 2.30
N ALA A 41 -15.87 -42.83 1.99
CA ALA A 41 -15.57 -44.09 2.69
C ALA A 41 -14.13 -44.54 2.46
N GLU A 42 -13.62 -44.39 1.23
CA GLU A 42 -12.23 -44.68 0.90
C GLU A 42 -11.26 -43.74 1.62
N ASP A 43 -11.54 -42.43 1.66
CA ASP A 43 -10.74 -41.46 2.40
C ASP A 43 -10.72 -41.76 3.91
N TYR A 44 -11.89 -42.03 4.50
CA TYR A 44 -11.99 -42.42 5.90
C TYR A 44 -11.19 -43.70 6.20
N ARG A 45 -11.29 -44.72 5.33
CA ARG A 45 -10.52 -45.96 5.49
C ARG A 45 -9.02 -45.71 5.39
N LYS A 46 -8.58 -44.86 4.44
CA LYS A 46 -7.17 -44.47 4.32
C LYS A 46 -6.67 -43.81 5.60
N LYS A 47 -7.39 -42.80 6.12
CA LYS A 47 -7.05 -42.09 7.37
C LYS A 47 -7.04 -43.01 8.59
N ARG A 48 -8.02 -43.92 8.69
CA ARG A 48 -8.06 -44.91 9.78
C ARG A 48 -6.85 -45.84 9.72
N ASN A 49 -6.52 -46.32 8.53
CA ASN A 49 -5.38 -47.22 8.33
C ASN A 49 -4.05 -46.52 8.64
N THR A 50 -3.87 -45.25 8.24
CA THR A 50 -2.66 -44.48 8.57
C THR A 50 -2.54 -44.23 10.07
N LEU A 51 -3.64 -43.86 10.75
CA LEU A 51 -3.64 -43.68 12.21
C LEU A 51 -3.31 -44.98 12.95
N ASN A 52 -3.85 -46.12 12.50
CA ASN A 52 -3.52 -47.42 13.09
C ASN A 52 -2.04 -47.77 12.90
N ALA A 53 -1.48 -47.52 11.71
CA ALA A 53 -0.06 -47.73 11.46
C ALA A 53 0.83 -46.82 12.32
N LEU A 54 0.45 -45.54 12.50
CA LEU A 54 1.15 -44.60 13.38
C LEU A 54 1.08 -45.03 14.85
N ARG A 55 -0.09 -45.49 15.33
CA ARG A 55 -0.25 -46.05 16.69
C ARG A 55 0.63 -47.25 16.92
N LYS A 56 0.69 -48.18 15.96
CA LYS A 56 1.57 -49.35 16.04
C LYS A 56 3.04 -48.92 16.12
N LYS A 57 3.48 -47.99 15.26
CA LYS A 57 4.84 -47.44 15.32
C LYS A 57 5.15 -46.75 16.65
N ALA A 58 4.18 -46.07 17.26
CA ALA A 58 4.36 -45.43 18.56
C ALA A 58 4.46 -46.45 19.71
N LEU A 59 3.74 -47.58 19.63
CA LEU A 59 3.82 -48.68 20.60
C LEU A 59 5.13 -49.46 20.47
N ASP A 60 5.57 -49.72 19.24
CA ASP A 60 6.79 -50.46 18.93
C ASP A 60 8.06 -49.59 19.03
N LYS A 61 7.98 -48.37 19.59
CA LYS A 61 9.08 -47.41 19.66
C LYS A 61 10.14 -47.87 20.68
N ASN A 62 11.41 -47.93 20.25
CA ASN A 62 12.54 -48.16 21.15
C ASN A 62 12.88 -46.87 21.92
N PRO A 63 12.84 -46.85 23.27
CA PRO A 63 13.19 -45.66 24.05
C PRO A 63 14.66 -45.23 23.88
N ASP A 64 15.56 -46.14 23.54
CA ASP A 64 16.99 -45.89 23.41
C ASP A 64 17.43 -45.59 21.96
N GLU A 65 16.47 -45.33 21.06
CA GLU A 65 16.79 -45.00 19.66
C GLU A 65 17.54 -43.66 19.54
N PHE A 66 18.65 -43.67 18.81
CA PHE A 66 19.42 -42.46 18.52
C PHE A 66 19.59 -42.27 17.01
N TYR A 67 19.13 -41.12 16.52
CA TYR A 67 19.36 -40.65 15.16
C TYR A 67 20.19 -39.36 15.19
N PHE A 68 21.20 -39.23 14.33
CA PHE A 68 22.06 -38.03 14.30
C PHE A 68 21.30 -36.71 14.16
N LYS A 69 20.13 -36.71 13.50
CA LYS A 69 19.28 -35.52 13.35
C LYS A 69 18.71 -35.01 14.67
N MET A 70 18.59 -35.86 15.70
CA MET A 70 18.12 -35.49 17.05
C MET A 70 19.00 -34.44 17.74
N THR A 71 20.26 -34.27 17.28
CA THR A 71 21.14 -33.20 17.78
C THR A 71 20.75 -31.81 17.28
N SER A 72 20.07 -31.73 16.12
CA SER A 72 19.71 -30.49 15.45
C SER A 72 18.22 -30.16 15.53
N SER A 73 17.35 -31.19 15.59
CA SER A 73 15.93 -31.03 15.80
C SER A 73 15.61 -30.82 17.29
N LYS A 74 14.51 -30.11 17.56
CA LYS A 74 14.02 -29.90 18.93
C LYS A 74 12.57 -30.33 18.99
N GLN A 75 12.17 -30.92 20.10
CA GLN A 75 10.77 -31.19 20.41
C GLN A 75 10.32 -30.16 21.44
N GLU A 76 9.21 -29.49 21.18
CA GLU A 76 8.58 -28.53 22.09
C GLU A 76 7.16 -29.04 22.36
N ASP A 77 6.81 -29.23 23.63
CA ASP A 77 5.51 -29.78 24.08
C ASP A 77 5.08 -31.06 23.36
N GLY A 78 6.03 -31.94 23.04
CA GLY A 78 5.75 -33.19 22.37
C GLY A 78 5.67 -33.10 20.84
N VAL A 79 5.78 -31.91 20.24
CA VAL A 79 5.74 -31.69 18.78
C VAL A 79 7.13 -31.37 18.23
N HIS A 80 7.48 -32.00 17.10
CA HIS A 80 8.76 -31.75 16.43
C HIS A 80 8.77 -30.34 15.80
N VAL A 81 9.67 -29.47 16.26
CA VAL A 81 9.89 -28.14 15.68
C VAL A 81 11.12 -28.17 14.78
N ILE A 82 10.93 -27.84 13.51
CA ILE A 82 12.03 -27.64 12.57
C ILE A 82 12.63 -26.27 12.86
N LYS A 83 13.84 -26.22 13.43
CA LYS A 83 14.58 -24.96 13.56
C LYS A 83 14.85 -24.43 12.15
N GLN A 84 14.25 -23.28 11.83
CA GLN A 84 14.67 -22.54 10.64
C GLN A 84 16.10 -22.05 10.90
N LYS A 85 17.02 -22.32 9.97
CA LYS A 85 18.36 -21.75 10.04
C LYS A 85 18.23 -20.24 9.89
N THR A 86 18.42 -19.50 10.96
CA THR A 86 18.68 -18.07 10.88
C THR A 86 20.08 -17.90 10.30
N GLU A 87 20.20 -17.22 9.16
CA GLU A 87 21.51 -16.83 8.65
C GLU A 87 22.17 -15.92 9.68
N GLU A 88 23.29 -16.38 10.24
CA GLU A 88 24.10 -15.58 11.16
C GLU A 88 24.82 -14.52 10.33
N VAL A 89 24.29 -13.31 10.34
CA VAL A 89 24.91 -12.16 9.65
C VAL A 89 25.98 -11.58 10.56
N THR A 90 27.22 -11.50 10.08
CA THR A 90 28.30 -10.84 10.84
C THR A 90 28.04 -9.34 10.95
N ASP A 91 28.59 -8.70 11.98
CA ASP A 91 28.43 -7.24 12.18
C ASP A 91 28.90 -6.42 10.96
N GLU A 92 29.94 -6.90 10.27
CA GLU A 92 30.47 -6.26 9.05
C GLU A 92 29.50 -6.41 7.88
N GLN A 93 28.94 -7.60 7.66
CA GLN A 93 27.91 -7.83 6.66
C GLN A 93 26.67 -6.96 6.93
N ALA A 94 26.24 -6.86 8.20
CA ALA A 94 25.14 -6.01 8.60
C ALA A 94 25.39 -4.52 8.30
N LYS A 95 26.64 -4.03 8.48
CA LYS A 95 27.03 -2.66 8.11
C LYS A 95 26.96 -2.44 6.60
N VAL A 96 27.42 -3.40 5.81
CA VAL A 96 27.39 -3.33 4.34
C VAL A 96 25.94 -3.33 3.85
N MET A 97 25.10 -4.25 4.33
CA MET A 97 23.67 -4.33 3.99
C MET A 97 22.95 -3.02 4.30
N ARG A 98 23.09 -2.48 5.54
CA ARG A 98 22.47 -1.21 5.92
C ARG A 98 22.97 -0.04 5.07
N THR A 99 24.24 -0.05 4.65
CA THR A 99 24.80 0.99 3.78
C THR A 99 24.19 0.91 2.37
N GLN A 100 23.97 -0.29 1.83
CA GLN A 100 23.27 -0.48 0.56
C GLN A 100 21.80 -0.03 0.65
N ASP A 101 21.11 -0.39 1.74
CA ASP A 101 19.71 -0.01 1.96
C ASP A 101 19.54 1.51 2.05
N ILE A 102 20.41 2.20 2.80
CA ILE A 102 20.38 3.67 2.89
C ILE A 102 20.55 4.30 1.50
N LYS A 103 21.57 3.85 0.74
CA LYS A 103 21.82 4.37 -0.62
C LYS A 103 20.63 4.14 -1.54
N TYR A 104 19.99 2.99 -1.46
CA TYR A 104 18.80 2.69 -2.25
C TYR A 104 17.63 3.61 -1.90
N VAL A 105 17.35 3.78 -0.60
CA VAL A 105 16.27 4.67 -0.12
C VAL A 105 16.55 6.12 -0.50
N GLU A 106 17.80 6.58 -0.37
CA GLU A 106 18.21 7.93 -0.77
C GLU A 106 18.07 8.16 -2.28
N MET A 107 18.53 7.23 -3.10
CA MET A 107 18.34 7.28 -4.55
C MET A 107 16.86 7.41 -4.92
N LYS A 108 15.99 6.62 -4.29
CA LYS A 108 14.53 6.71 -4.50
C LYS A 108 13.95 8.03 -4.00
N ARG A 109 14.41 8.54 -2.85
CA ARG A 109 14.00 9.85 -2.32
C ARG A 109 14.36 10.98 -3.28
N VAL A 110 15.58 10.99 -3.81
CA VAL A 110 16.02 11.99 -4.80
C VAL A 110 15.19 11.90 -6.09
N ALA A 111 14.90 10.69 -6.57
CA ALA A 111 14.04 10.50 -7.73
C ALA A 111 12.61 11.01 -7.48
N GLU A 112 12.05 10.80 -6.30
CA GLU A 112 10.74 11.35 -5.93
C GLU A 112 10.78 12.88 -5.75
N ALA A 113 11.81 13.44 -5.13
CA ALA A 113 12.00 14.88 -4.99
C ALA A 113 12.03 15.58 -6.36
N LYS A 114 12.79 15.05 -7.33
CA LYS A 114 12.80 15.59 -8.71
C LYS A 114 11.43 15.50 -9.39
N LYS A 115 10.66 14.44 -9.14
CA LYS A 115 9.29 14.33 -9.67
C LYS A 115 8.33 15.32 -9.01
N ILE A 116 8.48 15.57 -7.70
CA ILE A 116 7.73 16.59 -6.98
C ILE A 116 8.07 17.98 -7.53
N GLU A 117 9.35 18.29 -7.75
CA GLU A 117 9.79 19.57 -8.33
C GLU A 117 9.21 19.77 -9.73
N ARG A 118 9.29 18.76 -10.59
CA ARG A 118 8.69 18.81 -11.93
C ARG A 118 7.19 19.04 -11.89
N LEU A 119 6.46 18.28 -11.07
CA LEU A 119 5.01 18.48 -10.91
C LEU A 119 4.70 19.86 -10.33
N LYS A 120 5.45 20.35 -9.33
CA LYS A 120 5.27 21.71 -8.80
C LYS A 120 5.53 22.79 -9.84
N SER A 121 6.44 22.56 -10.80
CA SER A 121 6.68 23.51 -11.90
C SER A 121 5.59 23.48 -12.97
N GLU A 122 4.99 22.31 -13.21
CA GLU A 122 3.90 22.13 -14.18
C GLU A 122 2.54 22.61 -13.60
N LEU A 123 2.28 22.38 -12.31
CA LEU A 123 1.07 22.84 -11.64
C LEU A 123 1.25 24.29 -11.14
N HIS A 124 0.36 25.19 -11.55
CA HIS A 124 0.41 26.59 -11.14
C HIS A 124 0.08 26.83 -9.64
N LEU A 125 -0.43 25.82 -8.93
CA LEU A 125 -0.80 25.85 -7.49
C LEU A 125 -1.77 27.00 -7.11
N LEU A 126 -2.45 27.65 -8.06
CA LEU A 126 -3.23 28.88 -7.80
C LEU A 126 -4.51 28.65 -6.97
N GLU A 127 -5.09 27.44 -7.05
CA GLU A 127 -6.36 27.08 -6.40
C GLU A 127 -6.17 26.17 -5.18
N THR A 128 -4.93 25.87 -4.76
CA THR A 128 -4.72 24.96 -3.64
C THR A 128 -4.99 25.62 -2.29
N GLU A 129 -5.87 25.00 -1.51
CA GLU A 129 -6.12 25.34 -0.11
C GLU A 129 -4.81 25.20 0.68
N GLY A 130 -4.32 26.30 1.25
CA GLY A 130 -3.06 26.33 2.02
C GLY A 130 -1.97 27.25 1.46
N ASN A 131 -2.19 27.88 0.30
CA ASN A 131 -1.34 29.02 -0.08
C ASN A 131 -1.47 30.15 0.94
N GLN A 132 -0.36 30.87 1.15
CA GLN A 132 -0.36 32.07 1.98
C GLN A 132 -1.40 33.06 1.42
N ARG A 133 -2.35 33.46 2.27
CA ARG A 133 -3.35 34.46 1.93
C ARG A 133 -2.66 35.82 1.89
N ASN A 134 -2.24 36.25 0.70
CA ASN A 134 -1.66 37.57 0.51
C ASN A 134 -2.76 38.64 0.69
N THR A 135 -2.44 39.70 1.42
CA THR A 135 -3.32 40.85 1.61
C THR A 135 -3.08 41.87 0.50
N HIS A 136 -4.14 42.34 -0.15
CA HIS A 136 -4.10 43.44 -1.11
C HIS A 136 -4.81 44.66 -0.51
N THR A 137 -4.06 45.71 -0.18
CA THR A 137 -4.58 46.94 0.42
C THR A 137 -4.82 48.00 -0.64
N PHE A 138 -6.02 48.58 -0.65
CA PHE A 138 -6.35 49.74 -1.49
C PHE A 138 -6.23 51.01 -0.66
N PHE A 139 -5.65 52.06 -1.25
CA PHE A 139 -5.57 53.38 -0.66
C PHE A 139 -6.65 54.27 -1.27
N CYS A 140 -7.35 55.03 -0.43
CA CYS A 140 -8.38 55.99 -0.83
C CYS A 140 -8.04 57.35 -0.22
N ASP A 141 -8.37 58.43 -0.92
CA ASP A 141 -7.96 59.78 -0.53
C ASP A 141 -8.91 60.38 0.52
N SER A 142 -10.17 59.94 0.54
CA SER A 142 -11.19 60.44 1.47
C SER A 142 -11.86 59.34 2.30
N LYS A 143 -12.22 59.67 3.55
CA LYS A 143 -12.99 58.77 4.43
C LYS A 143 -14.36 58.41 3.87
N LYS A 144 -14.96 59.29 3.04
CA LYS A 144 -16.24 59.02 2.37
C LYS A 144 -16.11 57.94 1.29
N GLU A 145 -14.98 57.92 0.58
CA GLU A 145 -14.69 56.93 -0.45
C GLU A 145 -14.48 55.55 0.16
N VAL A 146 -13.83 55.47 1.32
CA VAL A 146 -13.66 54.20 2.07
C VAL A 146 -15.01 53.57 2.41
N LEU A 147 -16.01 54.38 2.80
CA LEU A 147 -17.35 53.89 3.17
C LEU A 147 -18.18 53.40 1.97
N GLN A 148 -17.93 53.95 0.78
CA GLN A 148 -18.66 53.61 -0.46
C GLN A 148 -17.84 52.70 -1.39
N PHE A 149 -16.72 52.16 -0.90
CA PHE A 149 -15.76 51.44 -1.71
C PHE A 149 -16.32 50.11 -2.22
N ASP A 150 -16.59 50.02 -3.52
CA ASP A 150 -16.93 48.78 -4.20
C ASP A 150 -15.72 48.21 -4.97
N LEU A 151 -15.32 47.00 -4.60
CA LEU A 151 -14.22 46.27 -5.21
C LEU A 151 -14.47 45.95 -6.69
N ALA A 152 -15.71 45.62 -7.06
CA ALA A 152 -16.05 45.23 -8.42
C ALA A 152 -15.92 46.43 -9.38
N ALA A 153 -16.49 47.57 -8.98
CA ALA A 153 -16.39 48.84 -9.70
C ALA A 153 -14.94 49.32 -9.81
N GLN A 154 -14.18 49.30 -8.71
CA GLN A 154 -12.79 49.75 -8.70
C GLN A 154 -11.90 48.92 -9.64
N LEU A 155 -12.10 47.60 -9.66
CA LEU A 155 -11.36 46.69 -10.55
C LEU A 155 -11.95 46.61 -11.96
N LYS A 156 -13.11 47.25 -12.22
CA LYS A 156 -13.87 47.17 -13.48
C LYS A 156 -14.12 45.72 -13.92
N THR A 157 -14.39 44.85 -12.96
CA THR A 157 -14.56 43.40 -13.16
C THR A 157 -15.96 42.95 -12.78
N ALA A 158 -16.40 41.82 -13.32
CA ALA A 158 -17.66 41.22 -12.91
C ALA A 158 -17.62 40.78 -11.42
N PRO A 159 -18.72 40.91 -10.66
CA PRO A 159 -18.77 40.61 -9.23
C PRO A 159 -18.37 39.15 -8.92
N GLU A 160 -18.66 38.21 -9.82
CA GLU A 160 -18.30 36.79 -9.69
C GLU A 160 -16.78 36.55 -9.65
N LEU A 161 -15.99 37.43 -10.27
CA LEU A 161 -14.53 37.31 -10.40
C LEU A 161 -13.79 38.01 -9.26
N VAL A 162 -14.48 38.74 -8.39
CA VAL A 162 -13.90 39.50 -7.26
C VAL A 162 -13.28 38.58 -6.21
N ASN A 163 -13.72 37.33 -6.10
CA ASN A 163 -13.12 36.36 -5.18
C ASN A 163 -11.87 35.66 -5.76
N ARG A 164 -11.65 35.71 -7.08
CA ARG A 164 -10.57 34.97 -7.76
C ARG A 164 -9.29 35.78 -7.86
N VAL A 165 -8.20 35.38 -7.19
CA VAL A 165 -6.97 36.19 -7.07
C VAL A 165 -6.23 36.47 -8.38
N TYR A 166 -6.22 35.54 -9.32
CA TYR A 166 -5.42 35.59 -10.56
C TYR A 166 -6.30 35.69 -11.80
N ASN A 167 -5.78 36.31 -12.87
CA ASN A 167 -6.45 36.45 -14.18
C ASN A 167 -7.90 36.96 -14.04
N ARG A 168 -8.03 38.22 -13.61
CA ARG A 168 -9.31 38.95 -13.47
C ARG A 168 -9.47 39.91 -14.66
N PRO A 169 -10.11 39.51 -15.77
CA PRO A 169 -10.31 40.38 -16.92
C PRO A 169 -11.31 41.51 -16.60
N THR A 170 -11.08 42.70 -17.15
CA THR A 170 -12.05 43.79 -17.07
C THR A 170 -13.25 43.50 -17.96
N LEU A 171 -14.37 44.19 -17.71
CA LEU A 171 -15.58 44.06 -18.53
C LEU A 171 -15.31 44.37 -20.00
N GLU A 172 -14.49 45.39 -20.29
CA GLU A 172 -14.09 45.70 -21.66
C GLU A 172 -13.32 44.58 -22.34
N THR A 173 -12.39 43.92 -21.62
CA THR A 173 -11.64 42.78 -22.15
C THR A 173 -12.56 41.59 -22.42
N LEU A 174 -13.53 41.32 -21.53
CA LEU A 174 -14.53 40.27 -21.73
C LEU A 174 -15.42 40.50 -22.96
N HIS A 175 -15.72 41.76 -23.29
CA HIS A 175 -16.48 42.10 -24.49
C HIS A 175 -15.66 42.02 -25.79
N LYS A 176 -14.36 42.32 -25.72
CA LYS A 176 -13.47 42.39 -26.90
C LYS A 176 -12.81 41.06 -27.26
N GLU A 177 -12.45 40.25 -26.28
CA GLU A 177 -11.64 39.05 -26.49
C GLU A 177 -12.45 37.76 -26.39
N ALA A 178 -12.28 36.87 -27.37
CA ALA A 178 -12.81 35.52 -27.29
C ALA A 178 -11.95 34.63 -26.36
N VAL A 179 -12.59 33.73 -25.63
CA VAL A 179 -11.91 32.76 -24.76
C VAL A 179 -10.97 31.88 -25.59
N LYS A 180 -9.67 31.95 -25.30
CA LYS A 180 -8.66 31.08 -25.90
C LYS A 180 -8.63 29.74 -25.17
N GLY A 181 -9.03 28.66 -25.84
CA GLY A 181 -8.96 27.29 -25.32
C GLY A 181 -10.27 26.51 -25.39
N GLU A 182 -10.38 25.45 -24.59
CA GLU A 182 -11.57 24.60 -24.51
C GLU A 182 -12.71 25.34 -23.78
N ALA A 183 -13.74 25.78 -24.52
CA ALA A 183 -14.89 26.53 -23.98
C ALA A 183 -16.11 25.65 -23.64
N THR A 184 -16.13 24.39 -24.11
CA THR A 184 -17.30 23.53 -23.94
C THR A 184 -17.44 23.05 -22.50
N PRO A 185 -18.63 23.06 -21.87
CA PRO A 185 -18.80 22.64 -20.47
C PRO A 185 -18.28 21.24 -20.15
N GLN A 186 -18.40 20.30 -21.10
CA GLN A 186 -17.88 18.93 -20.93
C GLN A 186 -16.35 18.87 -20.91
N GLN A 187 -15.70 19.69 -21.74
CA GLN A 187 -14.24 19.79 -21.81
C GLN A 187 -13.69 20.42 -20.52
N LEU A 188 -14.31 21.50 -20.04
CA LEU A 188 -13.97 22.13 -18.76
C LEU A 188 -14.07 21.16 -17.57
N LYS A 189 -15.12 20.32 -17.51
CA LYS A 189 -15.25 19.27 -16.49
C LYS A 189 -14.12 18.24 -16.57
N ARG A 190 -13.71 17.85 -17.78
CA ARG A 190 -12.58 16.92 -17.98
C ARG A 190 -11.27 17.54 -17.52
N LEU A 191 -11.02 18.81 -17.83
CA LEU A 191 -9.82 19.55 -17.38
C LEU A 191 -9.78 19.69 -15.86
N ALA A 192 -10.90 20.04 -15.23
CA ALA A 192 -11.00 20.11 -13.77
C ALA A 192 -10.68 18.75 -13.11
N LYS A 193 -11.20 17.65 -13.67
CA LYS A 193 -10.90 16.30 -13.18
C LYS A 193 -9.42 15.95 -13.32
N LYS A 194 -8.79 16.27 -14.45
CA LYS A 194 -7.35 16.06 -14.66
C LYS A 194 -6.52 16.86 -13.65
N ARG A 195 -6.87 18.13 -13.45
CA ARG A 195 -6.21 19.03 -12.48
C ARG A 195 -6.28 18.48 -11.06
N LEU A 196 -7.47 18.06 -10.61
CA LEU A 196 -7.65 17.44 -9.29
C LEU A 196 -6.79 16.19 -9.13
N HIS A 197 -6.77 15.33 -10.16
CA HIS A 197 -5.94 14.14 -10.15
C HIS A 197 -4.44 14.45 -10.02
N GLU A 198 -3.94 15.47 -10.72
CA GLU A 198 -2.54 15.89 -10.62
C GLU A 198 -2.20 16.42 -9.22
N TYR A 199 -3.10 17.17 -8.58
CA TYR A 199 -2.94 17.59 -7.19
C TYR A 199 -2.92 16.40 -6.21
N ASP A 200 -3.79 15.42 -6.40
CA ASP A 200 -3.79 14.19 -5.58
C ASP A 200 -2.47 13.41 -5.73
N VAL A 201 -1.98 13.29 -6.97
CA VAL A 201 -0.69 12.66 -7.26
C VAL A 201 0.45 13.42 -6.58
N LEU A 202 0.46 14.76 -6.66
CA LEU A 202 1.47 15.59 -5.99
C LEU A 202 1.43 15.39 -4.48
N LYS A 203 0.24 15.40 -3.86
CA LYS A 203 0.06 15.15 -2.42
C LYS A 203 0.61 13.79 -2.00
N GLN A 204 0.25 12.73 -2.72
CA GLN A 204 0.74 11.37 -2.44
C GLN A 204 2.27 11.27 -2.58
N ARG A 205 2.86 11.96 -3.55
CA ARG A 205 4.33 12.00 -3.71
C ARG A 205 5.01 12.72 -2.55
N ILE A 206 4.48 13.87 -2.12
CA ILE A 206 4.99 14.60 -0.95
C ILE A 206 4.93 13.71 0.30
N GLU A 207 3.82 13.02 0.53
CA GLU A 207 3.70 12.07 1.64
C GLU A 207 4.69 10.90 1.52
N ARG A 208 4.89 10.38 0.30
CA ARG A 208 5.88 9.32 0.05
C ARG A 208 7.30 9.79 0.35
N GLU A 209 7.68 10.97 -0.13
CA GLU A 209 9.00 11.56 0.14
C GLU A 209 9.24 11.69 1.64
N ARG A 210 8.27 12.22 2.40
CA ARG A 210 8.31 12.30 3.86
C ARG A 210 8.52 10.94 4.52
N LYS A 211 7.78 9.90 4.08
CA LYS A 211 7.95 8.53 4.59
C LYS A 211 9.35 7.99 4.27
N MET A 212 9.86 8.19 3.06
CA MET A 212 11.22 7.76 2.68
C MET A 212 12.29 8.50 3.49
N PHE A 213 12.08 9.79 3.78
CA PHE A 213 12.95 10.58 4.63
C PHE A 213 13.04 9.99 6.04
N VAL A 214 11.91 9.67 6.68
CA VAL A 214 11.87 9.05 8.01
C VAL A 214 12.54 7.67 7.99
N ILE A 215 12.29 6.85 6.96
CA ILE A 215 12.94 5.54 6.81
C ILE A 215 14.45 5.69 6.69
N SER A 216 14.94 6.61 5.85
CA SER A 216 16.36 6.91 5.70
C SER A 216 16.99 7.28 7.04
N GLN A 217 16.36 8.16 7.83
CA GLN A 217 16.84 8.52 9.17
C GLN A 217 16.86 7.35 10.14
N LYS A 218 15.86 6.45 10.10
CA LYS A 218 15.82 5.25 10.94
C LYS A 218 16.94 4.28 10.60
N ILE A 219 17.21 4.03 9.32
CA ILE A 219 18.29 3.13 8.91
C ILE A 219 19.65 3.76 9.25
N GLN A 220 19.81 5.07 9.03
CA GLN A 220 21.01 5.81 9.42
C GLN A 220 21.25 5.71 10.93
N SER A 221 20.23 5.94 11.75
CA SER A 221 20.32 5.79 13.22
C SER A 221 20.77 4.37 13.59
N ARG A 222 20.20 3.33 12.98
CA ARG A 222 20.60 1.93 13.22
C ARG A 222 22.03 1.65 12.79
N LYS A 223 22.53 2.29 11.73
CA LYS A 223 23.92 2.20 11.30
C LYS A 223 24.84 2.87 12.33
N ASP A 224 24.50 4.05 12.81
CA ASP A 224 25.28 4.79 13.81
C ASP A 224 25.31 4.06 15.17
N LEU A 225 24.25 3.32 15.50
CA LEU A 225 24.21 2.46 16.70
C LEU A 225 25.17 1.27 16.66
N LEU A 226 25.69 0.90 15.49
CA LEU A 226 26.75 -0.12 15.39
C LEU A 226 28.11 0.43 15.80
N ASP A 227 28.26 1.73 16.01
CA ASP A 227 29.45 2.30 16.65
C ASP A 227 29.51 1.85 18.12
N LYS A 228 30.72 1.54 18.60
CA LYS A 228 30.98 1.02 19.95
C LYS A 228 30.90 2.09 21.05
N ARG A 229 30.65 3.35 20.70
CA ARG A 229 30.52 4.44 21.66
C ARG A 229 29.39 4.25 22.65
N GLU A 230 29.63 4.73 23.86
CA GLU A 230 28.60 4.84 24.90
C GLU A 230 27.48 5.78 24.46
N LYS A 231 26.24 5.29 24.56
CA LYS A 231 25.04 5.97 24.08
C LYS A 231 23.84 5.62 24.94
N VAL A 232 22.99 6.61 25.20
CA VAL A 232 21.75 6.46 25.97
C VAL A 232 20.57 6.82 25.08
N LYS A 233 19.55 5.96 25.05
CA LYS A 233 18.31 6.22 24.32
C LYS A 233 17.49 7.26 25.08
N VAL A 234 17.21 8.41 24.45
CA VAL A 234 16.44 9.50 25.05
C VAL A 234 14.97 9.42 24.66
N LYS A 235 14.68 9.12 23.37
CA LYS A 235 13.32 8.93 22.88
C LYS A 235 13.20 7.63 22.07
N LYS A 236 12.06 6.95 22.21
CA LYS A 236 11.75 5.73 21.46
C LYS A 236 11.40 6.06 20.01
N GLU A 237 11.59 5.07 19.13
CA GLU A 237 11.21 5.16 17.72
C GLU A 237 9.68 5.23 17.62
N THR A 238 9.17 6.10 16.76
CA THR A 238 7.73 6.17 16.41
C THR A 238 7.55 5.90 14.92
N VAL A 239 6.31 5.90 14.42
CA VAL A 239 6.07 5.73 12.97
C VAL A 239 6.73 6.87 12.18
N ASP A 240 6.57 8.10 12.67
CA ASP A 240 6.95 9.33 11.96
C ASP A 240 8.34 9.86 12.32
N SER A 241 9.00 9.33 13.34
CA SER A 241 10.32 9.79 13.76
C SER A 241 11.27 8.66 14.17
N PRO A 242 12.58 8.79 13.88
CA PRO A 242 13.59 7.87 14.38
C PRO A 242 13.75 7.97 15.90
N ALA A 243 14.28 6.92 16.52
CA ALA A 243 14.70 6.98 17.92
C ALA A 243 15.85 7.99 18.10
N ILE A 244 15.81 8.77 19.18
CA ILE A 244 16.84 9.76 19.49
C ILE A 244 17.77 9.20 20.56
N TYR A 245 19.07 9.25 20.27
CA TYR A 245 20.14 8.79 21.15
C TYR A 245 21.06 9.95 21.51
N LYS A 246 21.50 9.99 22.76
CA LYS A 246 22.55 10.89 23.25
C LYS A 246 23.83 10.08 23.35
N PHE A 247 24.82 10.43 22.54
CA PHE A 247 26.16 9.85 22.61
C PHE A 247 26.99 10.58 23.67
N LYS A 248 27.91 9.86 24.32
CA LYS A 248 28.88 10.48 25.23
C LYS A 248 29.72 11.50 24.47
N MET A 249 29.91 12.68 25.08
CA MET A 249 30.70 13.74 24.49
C MET A 249 32.19 13.38 24.58
N GLN A 250 32.70 12.73 23.54
CA GLN A 250 34.09 12.31 23.43
C GLN A 250 34.58 12.54 22.00
N ARG A 251 35.72 13.20 21.85
CA ARG A 251 36.33 13.45 20.53
C ARG A 251 36.82 12.12 19.95
N GLN A 252 36.57 11.90 18.66
CA GLN A 252 37.21 10.80 17.94
C GLN A 252 38.72 11.11 17.89
N ARG A 253 39.55 10.14 18.27
CA ARG A 253 40.99 10.23 18.09
C ARG A 253 41.35 9.78 16.68
#